data_AF-B4HNG2-F1
#
_entry.id   AF-B4HNG2-F1
#
_cell.length_a   1.000
_cell.length_b   1.000
_cell.length_c   1.000
_cell.angle_alpha   90.00
_cell.angle_beta   90.00
_cell.angle_gamma   90.00
#
_symmetry.space_group_name_H-M   'P 1'
#
loop_
_entity.id
_entity.type
_entity.pdbx_description
1 polymer ?
#
loop_
_entity_poly.entity_id
_entity_poly.type
_entity_poly.pdbx_seq_one_letter_code
_entity_poly.pdbx_strand_id
1 'polypeptide(L)'
;MLKFAVLLSVLACALAGTIPDGLLPQLDGRIVGGYETSIDAHPYQVSLQRYGSHFCGGFIYSHDIVITAAHCLQSIEAKELKIRVGSTYWRSSGSVHSLEHHRVRWQHHSRSSACPLIWRSSMCRVAAPDEFGYGKKIKNTMLCAYAPNKDACQGDSGGPLVSGDRLVGIVFWGYGCGDVRYPGVYADVAHFHEWIERTAEEV
;
A
#
# COMPACT_ATOMS: atom_id res chain seq x y z
N MET A 1 -43.88 -33.98 -7.12
CA MET A 1 -43.36 -32.79 -6.41
C MET A 1 -41.87 -32.55 -6.68
N LEU A 2 -41.02 -33.60 -6.68
CA LEU A 2 -39.58 -33.48 -6.96
C LEU A 2 -39.24 -32.99 -8.39
N LYS A 3 -40.00 -33.41 -9.42
CA LYS A 3 -39.77 -33.00 -10.82
C LYS A 3 -39.98 -31.49 -11.08
N PHE A 4 -40.92 -30.86 -10.35
CA PHE A 4 -41.16 -29.42 -10.47
C PHE A 4 -40.09 -28.60 -9.74
N ALA A 5 -39.57 -29.10 -8.61
CA ALA A 5 -38.47 -28.46 -7.90
C ALA A 5 -37.17 -28.43 -8.73
N VAL A 6 -36.88 -29.52 -9.46
CA VAL A 6 -35.71 -29.59 -10.36
C VAL A 6 -35.86 -28.64 -11.55
N LEU A 7 -37.06 -28.52 -12.12
CA LEU A 7 -37.30 -27.57 -13.22
C LEU A 7 -37.17 -26.11 -12.76
N LEU A 8 -37.65 -25.78 -11.57
CA LEU A 8 -37.51 -24.45 -10.97
C LEU A 8 -36.06 -24.10 -10.65
N SER A 9 -35.25 -25.05 -10.18
CA SER A 9 -33.83 -24.80 -9.89
C SER A 9 -33.00 -24.58 -11.17
N VAL A 10 -33.30 -25.33 -12.24
CA VAL A 10 -32.63 -25.14 -13.54
C VAL A 10 -33.01 -23.80 -14.17
N LEU A 11 -34.27 -23.36 -14.05
CA LEU A 11 -34.71 -22.06 -14.56
C LEU A 11 -34.07 -20.90 -13.78
N ALA A 12 -33.87 -21.04 -12.47
CA ALA A 12 -33.18 -20.04 -11.64
C ALA A 12 -31.68 -19.91 -12.01
N CYS A 13 -31.00 -21.01 -12.32
CA CYS A 13 -29.62 -20.96 -12.81
C CYS A 13 -29.50 -20.36 -14.22
N ALA A 14 -30.51 -20.54 -15.08
CA ALA A 14 -30.53 -19.99 -16.43
C ALA A 14 -30.83 -18.47 -16.48
N LEU A 15 -31.39 -17.91 -15.41
CA LEU A 15 -31.73 -16.48 -15.27
C LEU A 15 -30.81 -15.72 -14.32
N ALA A 16 -29.82 -16.38 -13.70
CA ALA A 16 -28.78 -15.73 -12.92
C ALA A 16 -27.85 -14.98 -13.88
N GLY A 17 -28.16 -13.71 -14.17
CA GLY A 17 -27.28 -12.83 -14.91
C GLY A 17 -25.91 -12.77 -14.24
N THR A 18 -24.85 -12.89 -15.02
CA THR A 18 -23.49 -12.63 -14.54
C THR A 18 -23.43 -11.20 -14.02
N ILE A 19 -23.10 -11.02 -12.75
CA ILE A 19 -22.80 -9.68 -12.22
C ILE A 19 -21.60 -9.17 -13.03
N PRO A 20 -21.68 -7.99 -13.67
CA PRO A 20 -20.56 -7.46 -14.44
C PRO A 20 -19.32 -7.32 -13.54
N ASP A 21 -18.16 -7.70 -14.09
CA ASP A 21 -16.87 -7.54 -13.42
C ASP A 21 -16.72 -6.09 -12.92
N GLY A 22 -16.46 -5.93 -11.63
CA GLY A 22 -16.32 -4.62 -10.98
C GLY A 22 -17.51 -4.12 -10.14
N LEU A 23 -18.63 -4.84 -10.09
CA LEU A 23 -19.77 -4.46 -9.21
C LEU A 23 -19.64 -5.01 -7.77
N LEU A 24 -18.78 -6.02 -7.55
CA LEU A 24 -18.49 -6.55 -6.22
C LEU A 24 -17.07 -6.11 -5.80
N PRO A 25 -16.89 -5.58 -4.57
CA PRO A 25 -15.54 -5.34 -4.07
C PRO A 25 -14.77 -6.66 -4.06
N GLN A 26 -13.60 -6.70 -4.71
CA GLN A 26 -12.66 -7.81 -4.58
C GLN A 26 -12.17 -7.85 -3.13
N LEU A 27 -12.78 -8.72 -2.33
CA LEU A 27 -12.37 -9.04 -0.96
C LEU A 27 -11.40 -10.23 -0.96
N ASP A 28 -10.52 -10.30 -1.97
CA ASP A 28 -9.47 -11.33 -2.05
C ASP A 28 -8.26 -11.00 -1.15
N GLY A 29 -8.31 -9.87 -0.45
CA GLY A 29 -7.27 -9.36 0.43
C GLY A 29 -6.31 -8.39 -0.27
N ARG A 30 -6.52 -8.05 -1.55
CA ARG A 30 -5.75 -7.02 -2.26
C ARG A 30 -6.39 -5.62 -2.11
N ILE A 31 -5.81 -4.65 -2.81
CA ILE A 31 -6.26 -3.24 -2.87
C ILE A 31 -7.79 -3.15 -3.02
N VAL A 32 -8.43 -2.46 -2.09
CA VAL A 32 -9.90 -2.34 -2.08
C VAL A 32 -10.33 -1.32 -3.12
N GLY A 33 -11.27 -1.73 -3.98
CA GLY A 33 -11.84 -0.90 -5.04
C GLY A 33 -10.82 -0.37 -6.03
N GLY A 34 -9.64 -1.00 -6.12
CA GLY A 34 -8.63 -0.69 -7.12
C GLY A 34 -9.07 -1.06 -8.54
N TYR A 35 -8.17 -0.84 -9.49
CA TYR A 35 -8.26 -1.37 -10.83
C TYR A 35 -6.89 -1.93 -11.22
N GLU A 36 -6.85 -2.86 -12.18
CA GLU A 36 -5.57 -3.39 -12.65
C GLU A 36 -4.73 -2.29 -13.31
N THR A 37 -3.43 -2.28 -13.00
CA THR A 37 -2.48 -1.30 -13.53
C THR A 37 -1.18 -1.99 -13.95
N SER A 38 -0.29 -1.24 -14.61
CA SER A 38 1.00 -1.75 -15.10
C SER A 38 2.18 -0.95 -14.57
N ILE A 39 3.37 -1.54 -14.69
CA ILE A 39 4.61 -0.83 -14.36
C ILE A 39 4.85 0.37 -15.28
N ASP A 40 4.34 0.37 -16.51
CA ASP A 40 4.48 1.50 -17.42
C ASP A 40 3.69 2.72 -16.93
N ALA A 41 2.56 2.49 -16.25
CA ALA A 41 1.77 3.55 -15.63
C ALA A 41 2.37 4.07 -14.30
N HIS A 42 3.07 3.19 -13.57
CA HIS A 42 3.66 3.49 -12.26
C HIS A 42 5.10 2.97 -12.17
N PRO A 43 6.05 3.55 -12.93
CA PRO A 43 7.40 2.98 -13.11
C PRO A 43 8.25 2.97 -11.83
N TYR A 44 7.86 3.75 -10.82
CA TYR A 44 8.49 3.81 -9.52
C TYR A 44 8.14 2.63 -8.58
N GLN A 45 7.15 1.81 -8.93
CA GLN A 45 6.69 0.70 -8.07
C GLN A 45 7.74 -0.40 -8.03
N VAL A 46 8.05 -0.92 -6.83
CA VAL A 46 8.92 -2.09 -6.68
C VAL A 46 8.28 -3.18 -5.83
N SER A 47 8.78 -4.40 -6.00
CA SER A 47 8.45 -5.55 -5.17
C SER A 47 9.66 -5.94 -4.32
N LEU A 48 9.55 -5.84 -3.01
CA LEU A 48 10.48 -6.46 -2.07
C LEU A 48 10.17 -7.94 -1.96
N GLN A 49 11.19 -8.76 -2.12
CA GLN A 49 11.09 -10.21 -2.12
C GLN A 49 11.98 -10.84 -1.06
N ARG A 50 11.42 -11.83 -0.37
CA ARG A 50 12.14 -12.68 0.58
C ARG A 50 11.86 -14.13 0.22
N TYR A 51 12.91 -14.95 0.16
CA TYR A 51 12.81 -16.36 -0.26
C TYR A 51 12.09 -16.55 -1.62
N GLY A 52 12.24 -15.59 -2.53
CA GLY A 52 11.63 -15.61 -3.86
C GLY A 52 10.14 -15.25 -3.90
N SER A 53 9.53 -14.87 -2.77
CA SER A 53 8.15 -14.39 -2.71
C SER A 53 8.07 -12.90 -2.42
N HIS A 54 7.13 -12.22 -3.05
CA HIS A 54 6.73 -10.86 -2.68
C HIS A 54 6.18 -10.83 -1.25
N PHE A 55 6.53 -9.79 -0.50
CA PHE A 55 5.98 -9.56 0.84
C PHE A 55 5.74 -8.08 1.18
N CYS A 56 6.44 -7.15 0.51
CA CYS A 56 6.25 -5.71 0.65
C CYS A 56 6.44 -5.00 -0.70
N GLY A 57 5.86 -3.82 -0.82
CA GLY A 57 6.14 -2.85 -1.86
C GLY A 57 7.28 -1.89 -1.50
N GLY A 58 7.59 -1.01 -2.45
CA GLY A 58 8.55 0.09 -2.27
C GLY A 58 8.43 1.11 -3.40
N PHE A 59 9.22 2.17 -3.30
CA PHE A 59 9.30 3.27 -4.25
C PHE A 59 10.74 3.49 -4.70
N ILE A 60 10.98 3.57 -6.02
CA ILE A 60 12.27 3.99 -6.58
C ILE A 60 12.45 5.49 -6.31
N TYR A 61 13.33 5.85 -5.39
CA TYR A 61 13.66 7.22 -5.05
C TYR A 61 14.72 7.80 -6.00
N SER A 62 15.74 7.00 -6.30
CA SER A 62 16.80 7.33 -7.26
C SER A 62 17.29 6.06 -7.96
N HIS A 63 18.33 6.17 -8.80
CA HIS A 63 18.88 5.04 -9.56
C HIS A 63 19.23 3.84 -8.65
N ASP A 64 19.75 4.09 -7.45
CA ASP A 64 20.26 3.05 -6.54
C ASP A 64 19.53 3.01 -5.19
N ILE A 65 18.45 3.79 -5.02
CA ILE A 65 17.77 3.95 -3.74
C ILE A 65 16.28 3.60 -3.87
N VAL A 66 15.85 2.67 -3.02
CA VAL A 66 14.45 2.31 -2.82
C VAL A 66 14.01 2.68 -1.41
N ILE A 67 12.86 3.32 -1.30
CA ILE A 67 12.19 3.63 -0.03
C ILE A 67 11.08 2.59 0.22
N THR A 68 10.97 2.12 1.47
CA THR A 68 9.91 1.20 1.92
C THR A 68 9.58 1.45 3.40
N ALA A 69 8.64 0.69 3.96
CA ALA A 69 8.31 0.76 5.38
C ALA A 69 9.39 0.08 6.24
N ALA A 70 9.70 0.66 7.40
CA ALA A 70 10.69 0.12 8.33
C ALA A 70 10.40 -1.32 8.76
N HIS A 71 9.13 -1.68 8.96
CA HIS A 71 8.73 -3.03 9.36
C HIS A 71 8.96 -4.08 8.26
N CYS A 72 9.12 -3.66 6.99
CA CYS A 72 9.50 -4.56 5.90
C CYS A 72 10.99 -4.95 5.95
N LEU A 73 11.81 -4.22 6.70
CA LEU A 73 13.25 -4.44 6.83
C LEU A 73 13.63 -4.93 8.24
N GLN A 74 12.73 -4.77 9.22
CA GLN A 74 12.98 -5.13 10.60
C GLN A 74 13.31 -6.63 10.71
N SER A 75 14.48 -6.92 11.29
CA SER A 75 14.93 -8.30 11.54
C SER A 75 15.14 -9.13 10.26
N ILE A 76 15.43 -8.49 9.13
CA ILE A 76 15.79 -9.15 7.87
C ILE A 76 17.15 -8.60 7.42
N GLU A 77 18.12 -9.46 7.13
CA GLU A 77 19.41 -9.00 6.61
C GLU A 77 19.33 -8.60 5.12
N ALA A 78 20.18 -7.69 4.67
CA ALA A 78 20.21 -7.25 3.26
C ALA A 78 20.36 -8.43 2.27
N LYS A 79 21.18 -9.43 2.63
CA LYS A 79 21.40 -10.64 1.83
C LYS A 79 20.17 -11.54 1.64
N GLU A 80 19.17 -11.42 2.52
CA GLU A 80 17.91 -12.18 2.43
C GLU A 80 16.89 -11.50 1.53
N LEU A 81 17.12 -10.23 1.18
CA LEU A 81 16.20 -9.41 0.40
C LEU A 81 16.63 -9.37 -1.06
N LYS A 82 15.63 -9.29 -1.93
CA LYS A 82 15.79 -8.94 -3.33
C LYS A 82 14.76 -7.89 -3.71
N ILE A 83 15.12 -6.97 -4.59
CA ILE A 83 14.21 -5.98 -5.15
C ILE A 83 13.92 -6.36 -6.60
N ARG A 84 12.64 -6.49 -6.96
CA ARG A 84 12.22 -6.53 -8.36
C ARG A 84 11.75 -5.16 -8.80
N VAL A 85 12.30 -4.68 -9.91
CA VAL A 85 11.93 -3.41 -10.56
C VAL A 85 11.55 -3.64 -12.03
N GLY A 86 10.79 -2.71 -12.62
CA GLY A 86 10.47 -2.77 -14.05
C GLY A 86 9.54 -3.93 -14.44
N SER A 87 8.64 -4.36 -13.54
CA SER A 87 7.67 -5.41 -13.83
C SER A 87 6.28 -5.14 -13.27
N THR A 88 5.26 -5.40 -14.08
CA THR A 88 3.85 -5.47 -13.67
C THR A 88 3.58 -6.67 -12.75
N TYR A 89 4.39 -7.73 -12.85
CA TYR A 89 4.18 -8.98 -12.12
C TYR A 89 5.31 -9.21 -11.12
N TRP A 90 4.95 -9.52 -9.88
CA TRP A 90 5.97 -9.81 -8.88
C TRP A 90 6.72 -11.14 -9.15
N ARG A 91 6.09 -12.10 -9.83
CA ARG A 91 6.66 -13.44 -10.11
C ARG A 91 7.54 -13.52 -11.36
N SER A 92 7.43 -12.57 -12.28
CA SER A 92 8.03 -12.67 -13.62
C SER A 92 8.38 -11.30 -14.17
N SER A 93 9.19 -11.26 -15.23
CA SER A 93 9.59 -10.04 -15.95
C SER A 93 10.35 -9.00 -15.09
N GLY A 94 10.87 -7.95 -15.73
CA GLY A 94 11.72 -6.96 -15.06
C GLY A 94 13.06 -7.53 -14.60
N SER A 95 13.73 -6.80 -13.72
CA SER A 95 15.04 -7.17 -13.17
C SER A 95 14.97 -7.38 -11.66
N VAL A 96 15.82 -8.27 -11.16
CA VAL A 96 15.90 -8.59 -9.73
C VAL A 96 17.31 -8.29 -9.24
N HIS A 97 17.40 -7.45 -8.21
CA HIS A 97 18.66 -6.96 -7.66
C HIS A 97 18.81 -7.41 -6.21
N SER A 98 20.03 -7.78 -5.84
CA SER A 98 20.41 -8.02 -4.45
C SER A 98 20.69 -6.67 -3.77
N LEU A 99 20.49 -6.59 -2.46
CA LEU A 99 20.82 -5.38 -1.69
C LEU A 99 22.24 -5.50 -1.15
N GLU A 100 23.00 -4.42 -1.23
CA GLU A 100 24.28 -4.30 -0.54
C GLU A 100 24.08 -4.04 0.95
N HIS A 101 23.20 -3.09 1.27
CA HIS A 101 22.85 -2.73 2.64
C HIS A 101 21.42 -2.16 2.69
N HIS A 102 20.90 -2.00 3.90
CA HIS A 102 19.67 -1.22 4.14
C HIS A 102 19.85 -0.35 5.39
N ARG A 103 19.12 0.76 5.45
CA ARG A 103 19.11 1.68 6.58
C ARG A 103 17.68 1.78 7.11
N VAL A 104 17.51 1.66 8.42
CA VAL A 104 16.21 1.78 9.08
C VAL A 104 16.29 2.87 10.13
N ARG A 105 15.40 3.86 10.05
CA ARG A 105 15.25 4.86 11.10
C ARG A 105 14.32 4.34 12.19
N TRP A 106 14.88 4.11 13.37
CA TRP A 106 14.11 3.90 14.59
C TRP A 106 13.91 5.24 15.30
N GLN A 107 12.67 5.71 15.39
CA GLN A 107 12.34 6.83 16.26
C GLN A 107 11.78 6.31 17.59
N HIS A 108 12.44 6.63 18.70
CA HIS A 108 11.82 6.67 20.01
C HIS A 108 11.24 8.07 20.21
N HIS A 109 9.93 8.21 20.33
CA HIS A 109 9.33 9.52 20.63
C HIS A 109 8.50 9.51 21.92
N SER A 110 8.97 10.36 22.84
CA SER A 110 8.11 11.08 23.77
C SER A 110 7.51 12.32 23.08
N ARG A 111 6.20 12.45 23.22
CA ARG A 111 5.37 13.66 23.10
C ARG A 111 5.05 14.27 21.73
N SER A 112 3.72 14.42 21.59
CA SER A 112 2.94 15.47 20.92
C SER A 112 2.48 15.23 19.49
N SER A 113 1.17 14.98 19.45
CA SER A 113 0.27 14.79 18.32
C SER A 113 -0.07 16.11 17.64
N ALA A 114 0.18 16.16 16.34
CA ALA A 114 -0.60 16.89 15.33
C ALA A 114 -0.14 16.37 13.97
N CYS A 115 -1.07 16.13 13.05
CA CYS A 115 -0.80 15.89 11.64
C CYS A 115 -1.08 17.23 10.92
N PRO A 116 -0.10 18.11 10.68
CA PRO A 116 -0.38 19.40 10.07
C PRO A 116 0.03 19.37 8.60
N LEU A 117 -0.68 18.61 7.76
CA LEU A 117 -0.56 18.75 6.30
C LEU A 117 -1.93 18.57 5.63
N ILE A 118 -2.59 19.70 5.37
CA ILE A 118 -3.78 19.76 4.51
C ILE A 118 -3.29 19.61 3.07
N TRP A 119 -3.27 18.38 2.57
CA TRP A 119 -3.12 18.15 1.13
C TRP A 119 -4.51 18.02 0.49
N ARG A 120 -4.90 19.02 -0.31
CA ARG A 120 -6.06 18.95 -1.21
C ARG A 120 -5.57 18.58 -2.61
N SER A 121 -5.57 17.30 -2.96
CA SER A 121 -6.15 16.98 -4.27
C SER A 121 -7.60 16.62 -4.08
N SER A 122 -8.36 16.76 -5.17
CA SER A 122 -9.72 16.25 -5.30
C SER A 122 -9.86 14.73 -5.07
N MET A 123 -8.76 13.97 -4.92
CA MET A 123 -8.78 12.50 -4.89
C MET A 123 -8.50 11.88 -3.51
N CYS A 124 -7.79 12.57 -2.61
CA CYS A 124 -7.47 12.04 -1.26
C CYS A 124 -7.68 13.11 -0.20
N ARG A 125 -8.49 12.80 0.82
CA ARG A 125 -8.54 13.60 2.06
C ARG A 125 -7.53 13.03 3.06
N VAL A 126 -6.57 13.84 3.47
CA VAL A 126 -5.82 13.62 4.70
C VAL A 126 -6.71 14.12 5.83
N ALA A 127 -7.34 13.21 6.56
CA ALA A 127 -8.31 13.59 7.58
C ALA A 127 -7.72 13.45 8.99
N ALA A 128 -8.22 14.31 9.88
CA ALA A 128 -7.64 14.50 11.20
C ALA A 128 -7.87 13.25 12.08
N PRO A 129 -6.95 12.93 13.01
CA PRO A 129 -7.02 11.70 13.81
C PRO A 129 -8.30 11.52 14.64
N ASP A 130 -8.98 12.63 14.93
CA ASP A 130 -10.24 12.72 15.69
C ASP A 130 -11.49 12.42 14.85
N GLU A 131 -11.40 12.45 13.52
CA GLU A 131 -12.49 12.06 12.62
C GLU A 131 -12.62 10.54 12.46
N PHE A 132 -11.62 9.77 12.88
CA PHE A 132 -11.54 8.32 12.68
C PHE A 132 -11.33 7.53 13.97
N GLY A 133 -11.65 6.24 13.93
CA GLY A 133 -11.64 5.35 15.09
C GLY A 133 -10.26 5.06 15.70
N TYR A 134 -9.17 5.61 15.15
CA TYR A 134 -7.80 5.36 15.62
C TYR A 134 -7.45 6.11 16.91
N GLY A 135 -8.06 7.27 17.15
CA GLY A 135 -7.77 8.11 18.30
C GLY A 135 -6.27 8.43 18.43
N LYS A 136 -5.70 8.22 19.63
CA LYS A 136 -4.30 8.55 19.95
C LYS A 136 -3.25 7.62 19.32
N LYS A 137 -3.66 6.64 18.50
CA LYS A 137 -2.73 5.71 17.83
C LYS A 137 -2.02 6.35 16.63
N ILE A 138 -2.64 7.35 16.01
CA ILE A 138 -2.02 8.12 14.92
C ILE A 138 -1.01 9.11 15.51
N LYS A 139 0.22 9.06 15.00
CA LYS A 139 1.33 9.93 15.41
C LYS A 139 1.55 11.04 14.38
N ASN A 140 2.30 12.08 14.75
CA ASN A 140 2.70 13.16 13.82
C ASN A 140 3.66 12.71 12.70
N THR A 141 4.18 11.48 12.79
CA THR A 141 5.01 10.83 11.75
C THR A 141 4.16 10.03 10.75
N MET A 142 2.84 10.10 10.87
CA MET A 142 1.89 9.32 10.09
C MET A 142 0.89 10.25 9.42
N LEU A 143 0.39 9.81 8.27
CA LEU A 143 -0.75 10.40 7.59
C LEU A 143 -1.82 9.32 7.38
N CYS A 144 -3.08 9.74 7.35
CA CYS A 144 -4.19 8.89 6.94
C CYS A 144 -4.63 9.30 5.55
N ALA A 145 -4.96 8.35 4.67
CA ALA A 145 -5.56 8.66 3.38
C ALA A 145 -6.88 7.91 3.22
N TYR A 146 -7.94 8.65 2.91
CA TYR A 146 -9.28 8.10 2.76
C TYR A 146 -9.88 8.48 1.40
N ALA A 147 -10.48 7.49 0.75
CA ALA A 147 -11.47 7.68 -0.30
C ALA A 147 -12.56 6.59 -0.18
N PRO A 148 -13.82 6.89 -0.56
CA PRO A 148 -14.89 5.90 -0.52
C PRO A 148 -14.54 4.64 -1.31
N ASN A 149 -14.70 3.47 -0.68
CA ASN A 149 -14.40 2.15 -1.27
C ASN A 149 -12.95 2.01 -1.80
N LYS A 150 -11.99 2.71 -1.20
CA LYS A 150 -10.57 2.64 -1.59
C LYS A 150 -9.71 2.40 -0.36
N ASP A 151 -8.79 1.44 -0.44
CA ASP A 151 -7.78 1.23 0.58
C ASP A 151 -6.61 0.41 0.06
N ALA A 152 -5.42 0.65 0.65
CA ALA A 152 -4.31 -0.30 0.55
C ALA A 152 -4.62 -1.51 1.45
N CYS A 153 -4.14 -2.70 1.08
CA CYS A 153 -4.46 -3.91 1.83
C CYS A 153 -3.26 -4.87 1.86
N GLN A 154 -3.50 -6.19 1.86
CA GLN A 154 -2.46 -7.17 2.09
C GLN A 154 -1.47 -7.20 0.92
N GLY A 155 -0.18 -7.15 1.25
CA GLY A 155 0.92 -7.12 0.28
C GLY A 155 1.37 -5.71 -0.11
N ASP A 156 0.57 -4.68 0.17
CA ASP A 156 0.90 -3.31 -0.25
C ASP A 156 1.83 -2.58 0.73
N SER A 157 2.07 -3.14 1.92
CA SER A 157 2.98 -2.59 2.94
C SER A 157 4.31 -2.14 2.34
N GLY A 158 4.74 -0.92 2.65
CA GLY A 158 5.95 -0.33 2.10
C GLY A 158 5.79 0.26 0.70
N GLY A 159 4.67 0.00 0.02
CA GLY A 159 4.34 0.61 -1.26
C GLY A 159 4.04 2.11 -1.17
N PRO A 160 4.07 2.83 -2.30
CA PRO A 160 3.93 4.28 -2.34
C PRO A 160 2.47 4.72 -2.36
N LEU A 161 2.18 5.78 -1.62
CA LEU A 161 1.05 6.67 -1.87
C LEU A 161 1.56 7.87 -2.67
N VAL A 162 1.05 8.03 -3.89
CA VAL A 162 1.51 9.06 -4.84
C VAL A 162 0.39 10.03 -5.15
N SER A 163 0.79 11.28 -5.29
CA SER A 163 -0.07 12.42 -5.57
C SER A 163 0.55 13.18 -6.75
N GLY A 164 -0.05 13.08 -7.93
CA GLY A 164 0.57 13.61 -9.15
C GLY A 164 1.93 12.93 -9.39
N ASP A 165 2.99 13.72 -9.33
CA ASP A 165 4.39 13.30 -9.50
C ASP A 165 5.15 13.12 -8.18
N ARG A 166 4.49 13.29 -7.03
CA ARG A 166 5.13 13.29 -5.71
C ARG A 166 4.78 12.06 -4.87
N LEU A 167 5.80 11.43 -4.29
CA LEU A 167 5.63 10.49 -3.20
C LEU A 167 5.19 11.25 -1.94
N VAL A 168 3.99 10.94 -1.43
CA VAL A 168 3.44 11.61 -0.24
C VAL A 168 3.42 10.72 0.99
N GLY A 169 3.34 9.40 0.80
CA GLY A 169 3.28 8.46 1.91
C GLY A 169 3.81 7.09 1.53
N ILE A 170 4.11 6.30 2.56
CA ILE A 170 4.48 4.89 2.44
C ILE A 170 3.46 4.05 3.20
N VAL A 171 2.81 3.09 2.54
CA VAL A 171 1.81 2.19 3.16
C VAL A 171 2.42 1.58 4.42
N PHE A 172 1.77 1.79 5.57
CA PHE A 172 2.37 1.43 6.85
C PHE A 172 1.53 0.44 7.64
N TRP A 173 0.25 0.74 7.92
CA TRP A 173 -0.67 -0.17 8.58
C TRP A 173 -2.13 0.30 8.42
N GLY A 174 -3.09 -0.51 8.87
CA GLY A 174 -4.51 -0.19 8.83
C GLY A 174 -5.32 -1.19 9.68
N TYR A 175 -6.60 -0.90 9.92
CA TYR A 175 -7.51 -1.83 10.60
C TYR A 175 -8.61 -2.27 9.65
N GLY A 176 -8.58 -3.55 9.30
CA GLY A 176 -9.35 -4.03 8.16
C GLY A 176 -8.85 -3.40 6.87
N CYS A 177 -9.45 -3.79 5.75
CA CYS A 177 -9.24 -3.12 4.48
C CYS A 177 -10.56 -2.50 4.05
N GLY A 178 -10.56 -1.20 3.77
CA GLY A 178 -11.74 -0.46 3.32
C GLY A 178 -12.78 -0.19 4.41
N ASP A 179 -12.43 -0.32 5.71
CA ASP A 179 -13.34 0.10 6.78
C ASP A 179 -13.42 1.63 6.81
N VAL A 180 -14.61 2.17 6.62
CA VAL A 180 -14.86 3.61 6.55
C VAL A 180 -14.49 4.37 7.83
N ARG A 181 -14.35 3.68 8.96
CA ARG A 181 -13.93 4.26 10.25
C ARG A 181 -12.41 4.24 10.44
N TYR A 182 -11.70 3.46 9.61
CA TYR A 182 -10.28 3.15 9.76
C TYR A 182 -9.58 3.23 8.40
N PRO A 183 -9.32 4.45 7.89
CA PRO A 183 -8.60 4.62 6.63
C PRO A 183 -7.16 4.12 6.71
N GLY A 184 -6.58 3.74 5.57
CA GLY A 184 -5.16 3.38 5.51
C GLY A 184 -4.25 4.42 6.16
N VAL A 185 -3.27 3.93 6.92
CA VAL A 185 -2.26 4.73 7.61
C VAL A 185 -0.92 4.54 6.91
N TYR A 186 -0.28 5.67 6.64
CA TYR A 186 0.96 5.75 5.88
C TYR A 186 2.02 6.49 6.72
N ALA A 187 3.29 6.17 6.52
CA ALA A 187 4.36 7.01 7.02
C ALA A 187 4.39 8.33 6.23
N ASP A 188 4.49 9.46 6.93
CA ASP A 188 4.49 10.78 6.31
C ASP A 188 5.86 11.10 5.69
N VAL A 189 5.95 11.06 4.37
CA VAL A 189 7.22 11.25 3.64
C VAL A 189 7.76 12.66 3.86
N ALA A 190 6.90 13.68 3.98
CA ALA A 190 7.33 15.04 4.24
C ALA A 190 7.97 15.17 5.64
N HIS A 191 7.42 14.47 6.64
CA HIS A 191 8.02 14.43 7.98
C HIS A 191 9.43 13.81 7.97
N PHE A 192 9.67 12.82 7.12
CA PHE A 192 10.95 12.11 7.04
C PHE A 192 11.93 12.69 6.01
N HIS A 193 11.55 13.75 5.29
CA HIS A 193 12.28 14.28 4.14
C HIS A 193 13.77 14.55 4.41
N GLU A 194 14.10 15.32 5.45
CA GLU A 194 15.51 15.64 5.78
C GLU A 194 16.37 14.40 6.06
N TRP A 195 15.76 13.35 6.63
CA TRP A 195 16.49 12.11 6.87
C TRP A 195 16.65 11.29 5.60
N ILE A 196 15.62 11.26 4.76
CA ILE A 196 15.69 10.59 3.45
C ILE A 196 16.80 11.22 2.61
N GLU A 197 16.83 12.55 2.50
CA GLU A 197 17.86 13.26 1.74
C GLU A 197 19.26 13.00 2.29
N ARG A 198 19.47 13.23 3.59
CA ARG A 198 20.79 13.00 4.20
C ARG A 198 21.25 11.54 4.05
N THR A 199 20.37 10.58 4.29
CA THR A 199 20.73 9.16 4.14
C THR A 199 20.97 8.78 2.69
N ALA A 200 20.30 9.42 1.72
CA ALA A 200 20.55 9.21 0.31
C ALA A 200 21.89 9.77 -0.17
N GLU A 201 22.38 10.87 0.44
CA GLU A 201 23.70 11.44 0.15
C GLU A 201 24.87 10.64 0.74
N GLU A 202 24.59 9.79 1.74
CA GLU A 202 25.59 8.94 2.41
C GLU A 202 25.81 7.57 1.71
N VAL A 203 25.12 7.31 0.59
CA VAL A 203 25.19 6.04 -0.16
C VAL A 203 26.24 6.11 -1.26
#